data_AF-A0A731VXU9-F1
#
_entry.id   AF-A0A731VXU9-F1
#
_cell.length_a   1.000
_cell.length_b   1.000
_cell.length_c   1.000
_cell.angle_alpha   90.00
_cell.angle_beta   90.00
_cell.angle_gamma   90.00
#
_symmetry.space_group_name_H-M   'P 1'
#
loop_
_entity.id
_entity.type
_entity.pdbx_description
1 polymer ?
#
loop_
_entity_poly.entity_id
_entity_poly.type
_entity_poly.pdbx_seq_one_letter_code
_entity_poly.pdbx_strand_id
1 'polypeptide(L)'
;MEQNIATAQVSVARPNWDKSRLVSRIVHLGCGAFHRAHQALFTHHLLEKSDSDWGICEVNLMPGNDARLIANLKAQNLLYTVAERGAESTELKIIGSMKEALHPEFDGHAGILAAMARPETAIVSLTVTEKGYCTDPASGELDVNNPLIQNDLAHPQQPKSAIGYIVEALNMRREQGLKAFTVLSCDNVRE
;
A
#
# COMPACT_ATOMS: atom_id res chain seq x y z
N MET A 1 28.49 8.28 -1.37
CA MET A 1 27.07 7.93 -1.55
C MET A 1 26.94 6.50 -1.06
N GLU A 2 26.06 6.25 -0.08
CA GLU A 2 25.82 4.88 0.42
C GLU A 2 25.22 4.05 -0.73
N GLN A 3 25.77 2.86 -0.99
CA GLN A 3 25.25 1.99 -2.04
C GLN A 3 23.97 1.33 -1.56
N ASN A 4 22.90 1.40 -2.35
CA ASN A 4 21.65 0.71 -2.08
C ASN A 4 21.13 0.00 -3.34
N ILE A 5 19.99 -0.69 -3.26
CA ILE A 5 19.43 -1.44 -4.41
C ILE A 5 19.28 -0.57 -5.67
N ALA A 6 19.05 0.74 -5.53
CA ALA A 6 18.92 1.64 -6.67
C ALA A 6 20.26 1.97 -7.35
N THR A 7 21.38 1.97 -6.62
CA THR A 7 22.68 2.47 -7.12
C THR A 7 23.79 1.41 -7.17
N ALA A 8 23.63 0.27 -6.48
CA ALA A 8 24.64 -0.78 -6.41
C ALA A 8 24.76 -1.56 -7.73
N GLN A 9 25.96 -2.01 -8.09
CA GLN A 9 26.10 -3.03 -9.13
C GLN A 9 25.80 -4.40 -8.50
N VAL A 10 24.75 -5.06 -9.00
CA VAL A 10 24.29 -6.37 -8.51
C VAL A 10 24.11 -7.33 -9.69
N SER A 11 24.30 -8.62 -9.45
CA SER A 11 24.13 -9.67 -10.47
C SER A 11 22.66 -9.99 -10.80
N VAL A 12 21.73 -9.49 -9.99
CA VAL A 12 20.29 -9.67 -10.17
C VAL A 12 19.76 -8.64 -11.16
N ALA A 13 19.00 -9.08 -12.16
CA ALA A 13 18.39 -8.20 -13.14
C ALA A 13 17.42 -7.21 -12.45
N ARG A 14 17.44 -5.97 -12.92
CA ARG A 14 16.45 -4.94 -12.55
C ARG A 14 15.27 -4.96 -13.52
N PRO A 15 14.11 -4.45 -13.11
CA PRO A 15 13.04 -4.15 -14.05
C PRO A 15 13.57 -3.32 -15.23
N ASN A 16 13.13 -3.63 -16.45
CA ASN A 16 13.49 -2.84 -17.65
C ASN A 16 12.62 -1.57 -17.82
N TRP A 17 11.91 -1.19 -16.75
CA TRP A 17 11.16 0.06 -16.62
C TRP A 17 11.54 0.78 -15.33
N ASP A 18 11.17 2.04 -15.23
CA ASP A 18 11.22 2.79 -13.98
C ASP A 18 9.82 3.21 -13.53
N LYS A 19 9.75 3.88 -12.38
CA LYS A 19 8.49 4.35 -11.83
C LYS A 19 7.75 5.34 -12.74
N SER A 20 8.38 5.99 -13.72
CA SER A 20 7.71 6.94 -14.62
C SER A 20 6.68 6.26 -15.53
N ARG A 21 6.90 4.98 -15.88
CA ARG A 21 5.94 4.16 -16.63
C ARG A 21 4.63 3.91 -15.87
N LEU A 22 4.67 3.91 -14.54
CA LEU A 22 3.55 3.47 -13.72
C LEU A 22 2.58 4.61 -13.37
N VAL A 23 1.31 4.27 -13.25
CA VAL A 23 0.23 5.07 -12.67
C VAL A 23 -0.21 4.40 -11.38
N SER A 24 -0.38 5.15 -10.30
CA SER A 24 -0.86 4.64 -9.02
C SER A 24 -2.35 4.29 -9.10
N ARG A 25 -2.65 3.13 -9.67
CA ARG A 25 -4.01 2.61 -9.85
C ARG A 25 -4.49 1.81 -8.64
N ILE A 26 -3.54 1.35 -7.82
CA ILE A 26 -3.78 0.65 -6.56
C ILE A 26 -3.20 1.51 -5.44
N VAL A 27 -3.98 1.76 -4.40
CA VAL A 27 -3.45 2.17 -3.09
C VAL A 27 -3.46 0.95 -2.19
N HIS A 28 -2.33 0.63 -1.55
CA HIS A 28 -2.25 -0.50 -0.61
C HIS A 28 -2.08 0.02 0.83
N LEU A 29 -3.01 -0.32 1.71
CA LEU A 29 -2.93 -0.01 3.14
C LEU A 29 -2.28 -1.18 3.89
N GLY A 30 -1.15 -0.91 4.53
CA GLY A 30 -0.35 -1.92 5.23
C GLY A 30 0.71 -2.55 4.32
N CYS A 31 1.78 -1.83 4.01
CA CYS A 31 2.94 -2.34 3.29
C CYS A 31 3.74 -3.33 4.16
N GLY A 32 3.19 -4.52 4.39
CA GLY A 32 3.81 -5.60 5.15
C GLY A 32 4.73 -6.49 4.31
N ALA A 33 5.38 -7.46 4.96
CA ALA A 33 6.20 -8.45 4.27
C ALA A 33 5.35 -9.34 3.33
N PHE A 34 4.15 -9.73 3.75
CA PHE A 34 3.24 -10.52 2.93
C PHE A 34 2.84 -9.78 1.65
N HIS A 35 2.44 -8.50 1.76
CA HIS A 35 2.11 -7.69 0.59
C HIS A 35 3.24 -7.64 -0.43
N ARG A 36 4.44 -7.31 0.04
CA ARG A 36 5.65 -7.22 -0.78
C ARG A 36 6.02 -8.55 -1.46
N ALA A 37 5.76 -9.68 -0.81
CA ALA A 37 6.04 -11.00 -1.36
C ALA A 37 4.86 -11.60 -2.15
N HIS A 38 3.70 -10.94 -2.19
CA HIS A 38 2.49 -11.48 -2.81
C HIS A 38 1.85 -10.50 -3.80
N GLN A 39 1.02 -9.54 -3.36
CA GLN A 39 0.27 -8.70 -4.30
C GLN A 39 1.20 -7.81 -5.15
N ALA A 40 2.24 -7.24 -4.54
CA ALA A 40 3.22 -6.45 -5.26
C ALA A 40 4.09 -7.30 -6.21
N LEU A 41 4.36 -8.56 -5.86
CA LEU A 41 5.06 -9.53 -6.71
C LEU A 41 4.22 -9.92 -7.94
N PHE A 42 2.94 -10.23 -7.75
CA PHE A 42 2.01 -10.50 -8.87
C PHE A 42 1.86 -9.30 -9.79
N THR A 43 1.76 -8.09 -9.22
CA THR A 43 1.74 -6.84 -10.00
C THR A 43 3.03 -6.65 -10.79
N HIS A 44 4.18 -6.97 -10.20
CA HIS A 44 5.45 -6.94 -10.90
C HIS A 44 5.51 -7.92 -12.07
N HIS A 45 5.07 -9.16 -11.90
CA HIS A 45 5.00 -10.13 -13.00
C HIS A 45 4.06 -9.70 -14.13
N LEU A 46 2.98 -8.99 -13.84
CA LEU A 46 2.13 -8.38 -14.87
C LEU A 46 2.91 -7.34 -15.68
N LEU A 47 3.69 -6.49 -15.02
CA LEU A 47 4.52 -5.45 -15.66
C LEU A 47 5.67 -6.04 -16.49
N GLU A 48 6.20 -7.20 -16.11
CA GLU A 48 7.20 -7.94 -16.90
C GLU A 48 6.62 -8.50 -18.20
N LYS A 49 5.36 -8.93 -18.19
CA LYS A 49 4.74 -9.69 -19.28
C LYS A 49 3.86 -8.86 -20.21
N SER A 50 3.68 -7.58 -19.93
CA SER A 50 2.77 -6.69 -20.67
C SER A 50 3.24 -5.25 -20.62
N ASP A 51 2.64 -4.38 -21.43
CA ASP A 51 2.80 -2.92 -21.39
C ASP A 51 1.89 -2.23 -20.35
N SER A 52 1.39 -2.99 -19.36
CA SER A 52 0.58 -2.45 -18.26
C SER A 52 1.30 -1.30 -17.54
N ASP A 53 0.53 -0.35 -17.02
CA ASP A 53 0.98 0.79 -16.21
C ASP A 53 0.50 0.70 -14.75
N TRP A 54 -0.08 -0.42 -14.33
CA TRP A 54 -0.62 -0.60 -12.99
C TRP A 54 0.51 -0.59 -11.95
N GLY A 55 0.67 0.54 -11.27
CA GLY A 55 1.56 0.70 -10.13
C GLY A 55 0.80 0.81 -8.81
N ILE A 56 1.54 0.57 -7.73
CA ILE A 56 1.03 0.61 -6.36
C ILE A 56 1.54 1.88 -5.65
N CYS A 57 0.63 2.58 -4.99
CA CYS A 57 0.92 3.57 -3.96
C CYS A 57 0.86 2.86 -2.60
N GLU A 58 2.03 2.64 -2.00
CA GLU A 58 2.14 2.02 -0.68
C GLU A 58 1.74 3.01 0.41
N VAL A 59 0.97 2.59 1.40
CA VAL A 59 0.59 3.42 2.54
C VAL A 59 0.74 2.61 3.83
N ASN A 60 1.52 3.15 4.76
CA ASN A 60 1.49 2.70 6.16
C ASN A 60 0.91 3.80 7.03
N LEU A 61 0.13 3.43 8.04
CA LEU A 61 -0.60 4.39 8.88
C LEU A 61 -0.02 4.50 10.29
N MET A 62 0.73 3.50 10.76
CA MET A 62 1.23 3.45 12.13
C MET A 62 2.60 4.14 12.24
N PRO A 63 2.91 4.84 13.34
CA PRO A 63 4.23 5.46 13.52
C PRO A 63 5.35 4.41 13.71
N GLY A 64 6.60 4.88 13.69
CA GLY A 64 7.76 4.08 14.07
C GLY A 64 8.28 3.17 12.94
N ASN A 65 8.15 1.85 13.09
CA ASN A 65 8.71 0.89 12.13
C ASN A 65 8.13 1.06 10.72
N ASP A 66 6.85 1.39 10.66
CA ASP A 66 6.08 1.65 9.46
C ASP A 66 6.58 2.91 8.73
N ALA A 67 6.75 4.03 9.46
CA ALA A 67 7.35 5.25 8.94
C ALA A 67 8.77 5.02 8.40
N ARG A 68 9.60 4.29 9.15
CA ARG A 68 10.97 3.94 8.75
C ARG A 68 10.99 3.10 7.48
N LEU A 69 10.07 2.14 7.35
CA LEU A 69 9.96 1.33 6.14
C LEU A 69 9.63 2.18 4.92
N ILE A 70 8.66 3.10 5.01
CA ILE A 70 8.31 4.00 3.92
C ILE A 70 9.51 4.88 3.52
N ALA A 71 10.24 5.42 4.50
CA ALA A 71 11.45 6.19 4.24
C ALA A 71 12.54 5.36 3.52
N ASN A 72 12.75 4.11 3.94
CA ASN A 72 13.70 3.20 3.30
C ASN A 72 13.30 2.86 1.86
N LEU A 73 12.01 2.61 1.60
CA LEU A 73 11.52 2.40 0.22
C LEU A 73 11.77 3.63 -0.64
N LYS A 74 11.42 4.84 -0.15
CA LYS A 74 11.68 6.11 -0.86
C LYS A 74 13.16 6.26 -1.21
N ALA A 75 14.06 5.95 -0.27
CA ALA A 75 15.53 6.04 -0.46
C ALA A 75 16.08 5.04 -1.52
N GLN A 76 15.38 3.94 -1.77
CA GLN A 76 15.77 2.91 -2.74
C GLN A 76 15.04 3.03 -4.08
N ASN A 77 14.54 4.22 -4.43
CA ASN A 77 13.70 4.42 -5.63
C ASN A 77 12.49 3.45 -5.67
N LEU A 78 11.99 3.06 -4.50
CA LEU A 78 10.88 2.12 -4.30
C LEU A 78 11.18 0.69 -4.78
N LEU A 79 12.45 0.39 -5.00
CA LEU A 79 12.90 -0.97 -5.28
C LEU A 79 13.15 -1.71 -3.98
N TYR A 80 12.83 -3.00 -3.99
CA TYR A 80 13.16 -3.95 -2.94
C TYR A 80 13.37 -5.33 -3.54
N THR A 81 13.89 -6.26 -2.73
CA THR A 81 14.16 -7.63 -3.17
C THR A 81 13.16 -8.61 -2.57
N VAL A 82 12.66 -9.53 -3.39
CA VAL A 82 12.00 -10.76 -2.93
C VAL A 82 12.96 -11.92 -3.14
N ALA A 83 13.08 -12.78 -2.13
CA ALA A 83 13.84 -14.02 -2.19
C ALA A 83 12.87 -15.21 -2.19
N GLU A 84 12.77 -15.89 -3.32
CA GLU A 84 12.00 -17.13 -3.45
C GLU A 84 12.92 -18.31 -3.12
N ARG A 85 12.68 -18.93 -1.96
CA ARG A 85 13.53 -20.03 -1.47
C ARG A 85 12.82 -21.37 -1.66
N GLY A 86 13.35 -22.18 -2.57
CA GLY A 86 12.97 -23.57 -2.74
C GLY A 86 13.90 -24.54 -1.99
N ALA A 87 13.70 -25.84 -2.20
CA ALA A 87 14.57 -26.87 -1.61
C ALA A 87 15.99 -26.86 -2.20
N GLU A 88 16.12 -26.57 -3.50
CA GLU A 88 17.38 -26.69 -4.24
C GLU A 88 18.07 -25.34 -4.49
N SER A 89 17.32 -24.24 -4.53
CA SER A 89 17.83 -22.94 -4.93
C SER A 89 17.09 -21.78 -4.26
N THR A 90 17.73 -20.61 -4.29
CA THR A 90 17.11 -19.34 -3.92
C THR A 90 17.20 -18.41 -5.11
N GLU A 91 16.05 -17.94 -5.58
CA GLU A 91 15.97 -16.93 -6.62
C GLU A 91 15.75 -15.56 -5.98
N LEU A 92 16.49 -14.56 -6.45
CA LEU A 92 16.34 -13.17 -6.01
C LEU A 92 15.71 -12.37 -7.15
N LYS A 93 14.66 -11.61 -6.84
CA LYS A 93 13.98 -10.71 -7.79
C LYS A 93 13.96 -9.30 -7.24
N ILE A 94 14.38 -8.32 -8.05
CA ILE A 94 14.24 -6.89 -7.72
C ILE A 94 12.87 -6.43 -8.19
N ILE A 95 12.01 -6.08 -7.25
CA ILE A 95 10.63 -5.70 -7.50
C ILE A 95 10.52 -4.21 -7.77
N GLY A 96 9.78 -3.86 -8.82
CA GLY A 96 9.57 -2.49 -9.30
C GLY A 96 8.11 -2.17 -9.63
N SER A 97 7.16 -2.72 -8.88
CA SER A 97 5.71 -2.45 -9.03
C SER A 97 5.22 -1.24 -8.21
N MET A 98 6.03 -0.71 -7.31
CA MET A 98 5.70 0.46 -6.48
C MET A 98 6.00 1.77 -7.22
N LYS A 99 5.00 2.64 -7.32
CA LYS A 99 5.08 3.97 -7.94
C LYS A 99 5.43 5.06 -6.93
N GLU A 100 4.82 4.98 -5.75
CA GLU A 100 5.06 5.88 -4.62
C GLU A 100 4.79 5.17 -3.30
N ALA A 101 5.22 5.79 -2.20
CA ALA A 101 4.98 5.30 -0.85
C ALA A 101 4.65 6.50 0.04
N LEU A 102 3.65 6.41 0.89
CA LEU A 102 3.14 7.51 1.71
C LEU A 102 3.01 7.10 3.18
N HIS A 103 3.13 8.08 4.06
CA HIS A 103 2.96 7.92 5.50
C HIS A 103 2.39 9.20 6.13
N PRO A 104 1.51 9.15 7.14
CA PRO A 104 0.94 10.34 7.76
C PRO A 104 1.99 11.32 8.30
N GLU A 105 3.13 10.84 8.82
CA GLU A 105 4.20 11.70 9.34
C GLU A 105 4.91 12.56 8.26
N PHE A 106 4.96 12.09 7.00
CA PHE A 106 5.67 12.78 5.93
C PHE A 106 4.71 13.48 4.97
N ASP A 107 3.55 12.87 4.72
CA ASP A 107 2.63 13.23 3.66
C ASP A 107 1.29 13.78 4.22
N GLY A 108 1.06 13.62 5.53
CA GLY A 108 -0.16 14.03 6.22
C GLY A 108 -1.40 13.20 5.84
N HIS A 109 -2.46 13.35 6.64
CA HIS A 109 -3.77 12.75 6.34
C HIS A 109 -4.27 13.16 4.94
N ALA A 110 -4.14 14.45 4.62
CA ALA A 110 -4.55 15.01 3.35
C ALA A 110 -3.80 14.41 2.15
N GLY A 111 -2.50 14.11 2.26
CA GLY A 111 -1.73 13.50 1.18
C GLY A 111 -2.20 12.09 0.85
N ILE A 112 -2.52 11.30 1.87
CA ILE A 112 -3.04 9.93 1.71
C ILE A 112 -4.46 9.96 1.14
N LEU A 113 -5.34 10.80 1.70
CA LEU A 113 -6.70 10.98 1.19
C LEU A 113 -6.70 11.45 -0.27
N ALA A 114 -5.82 12.40 -0.62
CA ALA A 114 -5.65 12.85 -1.99
C ALA A 114 -5.20 11.72 -2.92
N ALA A 115 -4.30 10.83 -2.48
CA ALA A 115 -3.88 9.67 -3.27
C ALA A 115 -5.03 8.68 -3.53
N MET A 116 -5.86 8.42 -2.53
CA MET A 116 -7.03 7.55 -2.66
C MET A 116 -8.16 8.19 -3.50
N ALA A 117 -8.24 9.52 -3.51
CA ALA A 117 -9.24 10.27 -4.26
C ALA A 117 -8.86 10.55 -5.73
N ARG A 118 -7.65 10.18 -6.18
CA ARG A 118 -7.24 10.36 -7.59
C ARG A 118 -8.16 9.61 -8.56
N PRO A 119 -8.59 10.18 -9.70
CA PRO A 119 -9.46 9.50 -10.67
C PRO A 119 -8.92 8.13 -11.13
N GLU A 120 -7.60 7.97 -11.21
CA GLU A 120 -6.91 6.76 -11.66
C GLU A 120 -6.89 5.65 -10.61
N THR A 121 -7.07 5.98 -9.32
CA THR A 121 -7.16 4.99 -8.23
C THR A 121 -8.42 4.16 -8.42
N ALA A 122 -8.23 2.90 -8.79
CA ALA A 122 -9.29 1.95 -9.08
C ALA A 122 -9.49 0.93 -7.94
N ILE A 123 -8.44 0.66 -7.16
CA ILE A 123 -8.46 -0.31 -6.06
C ILE A 123 -7.79 0.29 -4.82
N VAL A 124 -8.41 0.11 -3.67
CA VAL A 124 -7.76 0.22 -2.35
C VAL A 124 -7.69 -1.19 -1.78
N SER A 125 -6.47 -1.72 -1.63
CA SER A 125 -6.24 -3.06 -1.08
C SER A 125 -5.65 -2.99 0.33
N LEU A 126 -5.81 -4.05 1.13
CA LEU A 126 -5.42 -4.04 2.54
C LEU A 126 -4.69 -5.31 2.97
N THR A 127 -3.61 -5.14 3.74
CA THR A 127 -3.05 -6.17 4.64
C THR A 127 -2.80 -5.59 6.03
N VAL A 128 -3.89 -5.25 6.73
CA VAL A 128 -3.88 -4.49 7.99
C VAL A 128 -3.98 -5.37 9.23
N THR A 129 -3.96 -6.70 9.06
CA THR A 129 -4.25 -7.72 10.10
C THR A 129 -5.68 -7.66 10.62
N GLU A 130 -6.10 -8.68 11.37
CA GLU A 130 -7.45 -8.77 11.96
C GLU A 130 -7.78 -7.54 12.81
N LYS A 131 -6.79 -6.98 13.51
CA LYS A 131 -6.97 -5.80 14.38
C LYS A 131 -7.24 -4.52 13.59
N GLY A 132 -6.78 -4.45 12.34
CA GLY A 132 -6.94 -3.26 11.50
C GLY A 132 -8.38 -2.99 11.07
N TYR A 133 -9.24 -4.01 11.12
CA TYR A 133 -10.67 -3.90 10.78
C TYR A 133 -11.51 -3.28 11.89
N CYS A 134 -10.94 -3.08 13.09
CA CYS A 134 -11.64 -2.51 14.25
C CYS A 134 -12.96 -3.23 14.58
N THR A 135 -13.00 -4.55 14.41
CA THR A 135 -14.20 -5.36 14.69
C THR A 135 -14.25 -5.80 16.14
N ASP A 136 -15.46 -5.85 16.69
CA ASP A 136 -15.72 -6.49 17.98
C ASP A 136 -15.53 -8.01 17.83
N PRO A 137 -14.66 -8.66 18.64
CA PRO A 137 -14.34 -10.08 18.45
C PRO A 137 -15.50 -11.04 18.68
N ALA A 138 -16.54 -10.63 19.43
CA ALA A 138 -17.66 -11.49 19.76
C ALA A 138 -18.74 -11.46 18.67
N SER A 139 -18.99 -10.29 18.07
CA SER A 139 -20.03 -10.08 17.06
C SER A 139 -19.49 -10.10 15.63
N GLY A 140 -18.21 -9.78 15.41
CA GLY A 140 -17.64 -9.59 14.07
C GLY A 140 -18.01 -8.24 13.42
N GLU A 141 -18.86 -7.45 14.06
CA GLU A 141 -19.29 -6.13 13.59
C GLU A 141 -18.25 -5.05 13.91
N LEU A 142 -18.38 -3.87 13.31
CA LEU A 142 -17.53 -2.72 13.64
C LEU A 142 -17.69 -2.35 15.13
N ASP A 143 -16.59 -2.35 15.88
CA ASP A 143 -16.57 -1.86 17.25
C ASP A 143 -16.55 -0.33 17.24
N VAL A 144 -17.74 0.27 17.37
CA VAL A 144 -17.90 1.73 17.45
C VAL A 144 -17.23 2.34 18.68
N ASN A 145 -16.91 1.56 19.71
CA ASN A 145 -16.20 2.05 20.90
C ASN A 145 -14.67 1.99 20.73
N ASN A 146 -14.17 1.41 19.64
CA ASN A 146 -12.76 1.39 19.33
C ASN A 146 -12.21 2.83 19.27
N PRO A 147 -11.11 3.16 19.97
CA PRO A 147 -10.57 4.53 19.99
C PRO A 147 -10.25 5.12 18.62
N LEU A 148 -9.86 4.29 17.64
CA LEU A 148 -9.63 4.74 16.27
C LEU A 148 -10.94 5.15 15.60
N ILE A 149 -11.99 4.35 15.78
CA ILE A 149 -13.32 4.65 15.19
C ILE A 149 -13.94 5.89 15.85
N GLN A 150 -13.84 6.03 17.17
CA GLN A 150 -14.28 7.24 17.87
C GLN A 150 -13.56 8.50 17.38
N ASN A 151 -12.24 8.42 17.17
CA ASN A 151 -11.46 9.52 16.58
C ASN A 151 -11.98 9.87 15.18
N ASP A 152 -12.19 8.86 14.33
CA ASP A 152 -12.54 9.07 12.93
C ASP A 152 -13.95 9.64 12.77
N LEU A 153 -14.88 9.27 13.65
CA LEU A 153 -16.21 9.87 13.72
C LEU A 153 -16.16 11.34 14.17
N ALA A 154 -15.28 11.68 15.11
CA ALA A 154 -15.12 13.05 15.59
C ALA A 154 -14.35 13.95 14.61
N HIS A 155 -13.43 13.37 13.84
CA HIS A 155 -12.51 14.08 12.95
C HIS A 155 -12.39 13.38 11.58
N PRO A 156 -13.46 13.35 10.76
CA PRO A 156 -13.49 12.55 9.53
C PRO A 156 -12.42 12.95 8.50
N GLN A 157 -11.99 14.22 8.47
CA GLN A 157 -10.90 14.69 7.60
C GLN A 157 -9.49 14.37 8.13
N GLN A 158 -9.38 13.82 9.35
CA GLN A 158 -8.12 13.41 9.98
C GLN A 158 -8.24 11.97 10.52
N PRO A 159 -8.57 10.99 9.65
CA PRO A 159 -8.82 9.62 10.09
C PRO A 159 -7.53 8.91 10.50
N LYS A 160 -7.63 7.96 11.43
CA LYS A 160 -6.51 7.14 11.91
C LYS A 160 -6.69 5.67 11.59
N SER A 161 -7.93 5.18 11.43
CA SER A 161 -8.19 3.80 11.01
C SER A 161 -8.15 3.68 9.49
N ALA A 162 -7.83 2.47 9.00
CA ALA A 162 -7.96 2.15 7.57
C ALA A 162 -9.40 2.39 7.06
N ILE A 163 -10.40 2.08 7.90
CA ILE A 163 -11.82 2.30 7.59
C ILE A 163 -12.13 3.79 7.42
N GLY A 164 -11.64 4.64 8.32
CA GLY A 164 -11.82 6.09 8.24
C GLY A 164 -11.21 6.68 6.97
N TYR A 165 -9.98 6.28 6.62
CA TYR A 165 -9.35 6.70 5.35
C TYR A 165 -10.17 6.27 4.12
N ILE A 166 -10.66 5.03 4.10
CA ILE A 166 -11.48 4.51 3.00
C ILE A 166 -12.78 5.31 2.86
N VAL A 167 -13.51 5.50 3.95
CA VAL A 167 -14.81 6.17 3.94
C VAL A 167 -14.66 7.64 3.54
N GLU A 168 -13.69 8.37 4.12
CA GLU A 168 -13.47 9.77 3.76
C GLU A 168 -13.00 9.92 2.32
N ALA A 169 -12.12 9.04 1.82
CA ALA A 169 -11.73 9.07 0.42
C ALA A 169 -12.91 8.81 -0.53
N LEU A 170 -13.82 7.89 -0.18
CA LEU A 170 -15.04 7.66 -0.95
C LEU A 170 -15.99 8.89 -0.89
N ASN A 171 -16.07 9.57 0.26
CA ASN A 171 -16.83 10.82 0.37
C ASN A 171 -16.26 11.90 -0.56
N MET A 172 -14.93 12.13 -0.51
CA MET A 172 -14.25 13.08 -1.39
C MET A 172 -14.48 12.76 -2.87
N ARG A 173 -14.39 11.49 -3.26
CA ARG A 173 -14.65 11.05 -4.64
C ARG A 173 -16.08 11.34 -5.06
N ARG A 174 -17.05 11.07 -4.18
CA ARG A 174 -18.47 11.34 -4.42
C ARG A 174 -18.72 12.85 -4.62
N GLU A 175 -18.15 13.69 -3.77
CA GLU A 175 -18.26 15.16 -3.88
C GLU A 175 -17.65 15.69 -5.20
N GLN A 176 -16.60 15.03 -5.69
CA GLN A 176 -15.94 15.35 -6.96
C GLN A 176 -16.60 14.70 -8.20
N GLY A 177 -17.66 13.90 -8.03
CA GLY A 177 -18.32 13.18 -9.13
C GLY A 177 -17.48 12.03 -9.71
N LEU A 178 -16.51 11.52 -8.95
CA LEU A 178 -15.67 10.38 -9.34
C LEU A 178 -16.34 9.04 -8.98
N LYS A 179 -16.05 8.00 -9.78
CA LYS A 179 -16.49 6.63 -9.47
C LYS A 179 -15.83 6.12 -8.20
N ALA A 180 -16.51 5.27 -7.43
CA ALA A 180 -15.90 4.55 -6.32
C ALA A 180 -14.75 3.63 -6.79
N PHE A 181 -13.80 3.36 -5.89
CA PHE A 181 -12.80 2.29 -6.07
C PHE A 181 -13.30 0.98 -5.46
N THR A 182 -12.73 -0.14 -5.88
CA THR A 182 -12.93 -1.43 -5.20
C THR A 182 -12.14 -1.46 -3.90
N VAL A 183 -12.73 -1.96 -2.82
CA VAL A 183 -12.02 -2.28 -1.58
C VAL A 183 -11.68 -3.76 -1.58
N LEU A 184 -10.40 -4.11 -1.55
CA LEU A 184 -9.89 -5.48 -1.66
C LEU A 184 -9.12 -5.89 -0.41
N SER A 185 -9.75 -6.63 0.49
CA SER A 185 -9.03 -7.27 1.59
C SER A 185 -8.11 -8.36 1.04
N CYS A 186 -6.88 -8.42 1.55
CA CYS A 186 -5.92 -9.51 1.33
C CYS A 186 -5.45 -10.10 2.67
N ASP A 187 -6.17 -9.83 3.77
CA ASP A 187 -5.90 -10.41 5.07
C ASP A 187 -6.53 -11.79 5.21
N ASN A 188 -5.98 -12.60 6.12
CA ASN A 188 -6.52 -13.90 6.46
C ASN A 188 -7.65 -13.77 7.51
N VAL A 189 -8.77 -13.19 7.08
CA VAL A 189 -9.99 -13.02 7.90
C VAL A 189 -11.10 -13.91 7.35
N ARG A 190 -12.02 -14.33 8.22
CA ARG A 190 -13.23 -15.03 7.78
C ARG A 190 -14.29 -13.99 7.40
N GLU A 191 -15.04 -14.28 6.35
CA GLU A 191 -16.26 -13.55 5.99
C GLU A 191 -17.41 -13.87 6.97
#